data_AF-A0A1I7W8L8-F1
#
_entry.id   AF-A0A1I7W8L8-F1
#
_cell.length_a   1.000
_cell.length_b   1.000
_cell.length_c   1.000
_cell.angle_alpha   90.00
_cell.angle_beta   90.00
_cell.angle_gamma   90.00
#
_symmetry.space_group_name_H-M   'P 1'
#
loop_
_entity.id
_entity.type
_entity.pdbx_description
1 polymer ?
#
loop_
_entity_poly.entity_id
_entity_poly.type
_entity_poly.pdbx_seq_one_letter_code
_entity_poly.pdbx_strand_id
1 'polypeptide(L)'
;MNIFRLTADMSHLLAILILLMKIWKTRSCAGISARSQILFAIVFTARYLDLFTTFISPYNTIMKVLKKLVQFFLFTLLMFLKL
;
A
#
# COMPACT_ATOMS: atom_id res chain seq x y z
N MET A 1 -13.61 -15.04 8.27
CA MET A 1 -13.38 -14.16 7.10
C MET A 1 -14.66 -14.13 6.28
N ASN A 2 -15.21 -12.94 5.99
CA ASN A 2 -16.47 -12.79 5.22
C ASN A 2 -16.15 -12.52 3.74
N ILE A 3 -17.01 -12.92 2.80
CA ILE A 3 -16.77 -12.78 1.34
C ILE A 3 -16.46 -11.33 0.95
N PHE A 4 -17.13 -10.37 1.61
CA PHE A 4 -16.92 -8.93 1.43
C PHE A 4 -15.54 -8.45 1.85
N ARG A 5 -14.94 -9.07 2.89
CA ARG A 5 -13.55 -8.74 3.28
C ARG A 5 -12.56 -9.24 2.25
N LEU A 6 -12.76 -10.46 1.74
CA LEU A 6 -11.88 -11.04 0.74
C LEU A 6 -11.89 -10.23 -0.56
N THR A 7 -13.07 -9.86 -1.06
CA THR A 7 -13.20 -9.07 -2.30
C THR A 7 -12.67 -7.65 -2.13
N ALA A 8 -12.92 -7.00 -0.98
CA ALA A 8 -12.31 -5.71 -0.65
C ALA A 8 -10.78 -5.83 -0.56
N ASP A 9 -10.26 -6.95 -0.08
CA ASP A 9 -8.84 -7.17 -0.03
C ASP A 9 -8.22 -7.30 -1.43
N MET A 10 -8.87 -8.05 -2.33
CA MET A 10 -8.40 -8.22 -3.71
C MET A 10 -8.50 -6.93 -4.53
N SER A 11 -9.59 -6.15 -4.38
CA SER A 11 -9.74 -4.88 -5.10
C SER A 11 -8.69 -3.85 -4.69
N HIS A 12 -8.30 -3.84 -3.42
CA HIS A 12 -7.26 -2.95 -2.91
C HIS A 12 -5.87 -3.30 -3.47
N LEU A 13 -5.58 -4.60 -3.65
CA LEU A 13 -4.37 -5.07 -4.32
C LEU A 13 -4.34 -4.65 -5.79
N LEU A 14 -5.48 -4.80 -6.48
CA LEU A 14 -5.63 -4.41 -7.87
C LEU A 14 -5.40 -2.91 -8.08
N ALA A 15 -5.95 -2.06 -7.20
CA ALA A 15 -5.77 -0.61 -7.28
C ALA A 15 -4.28 -0.20 -7.18
N ILE A 16 -3.52 -0.85 -6.30
CA ILE A 16 -2.08 -0.61 -6.13
C ILE A 16 -1.31 -1.01 -7.39
N LEU A 17 -1.63 -2.17 -7.97
CA LEU A 17 -1.01 -2.65 -9.22
C LEU A 17 -1.30 -1.72 -10.40
N ILE A 18 -2.54 -1.22 -10.52
CA ILE A 18 -2.92 -0.25 -11.56
C ILE A 18 -2.11 1.05 -11.41
N LEU A 19 -1.97 1.56 -10.18
CA LEU A 19 -1.19 2.77 -9.94
C LEU A 19 0.28 2.58 -10.31
N LEU A 20 0.87 1.44 -9.94
CA LEU A 20 2.26 1.09 -10.26
C LEU A 20 2.47 0.98 -11.78
N MET A 21 1.56 0.31 -12.49
CA MET A 21 1.58 0.21 -13.96
C MET A 21 1.47 1.59 -14.62
N LYS A 22 0.61 2.47 -14.11
CA LYS A 22 0.46 3.83 -14.62
C LYS A 22 1.78 4.61 -14.50
N ILE A 23 2.40 4.61 -13.31
CA ILE A 23 3.67 5.31 -13.05
C ILE A 23 4.78 4.75 -13.94
N TRP A 24 4.85 3.42 -14.10
CA TRP A 24 5.88 2.81 -14.93
C TRP A 24 5.71 3.17 -16.41
N LYS A 25 4.47 3.19 -16.92
CA LYS A 25 4.18 3.53 -18.31
C LYS A 25 4.36 5.02 -18.62
N THR A 26 3.97 5.91 -17.70
CA THR A 26 4.09 7.37 -17.92
C THR A 26 5.47 7.91 -17.55
N ARG A 27 6.29 7.16 -16.80
CA ARG A 27 7.60 7.56 -16.25
C ARG A 27 7.58 8.94 -15.59
N SER A 28 6.41 9.37 -15.13
CA SER A 28 6.16 10.72 -14.64
C SER A 28 5.22 10.67 -13.45
N CYS A 29 5.62 11.41 -12.41
CA CYS A 29 4.86 11.59 -11.18
C CYS A 29 4.37 13.04 -11.04
N ALA A 30 4.24 13.78 -12.15
CA ALA A 30 3.77 15.15 -12.18
C ALA A 30 2.34 15.26 -11.58
N GLY A 31 2.14 16.17 -10.63
CA GLY A 31 0.86 16.40 -9.95
C GLY A 31 0.65 15.66 -8.62
N ILE A 32 1.60 14.82 -8.18
CA ILE A 32 1.52 14.18 -6.86
C ILE A 32 2.28 15.05 -5.84
N SER A 33 1.76 15.28 -4.64
CA SER A 33 2.48 16.01 -3.57
C SER A 33 3.39 15.09 -2.75
N ALA A 34 4.66 15.44 -2.57
CA ALA A 34 5.60 14.69 -1.73
C ALA A 34 5.20 14.73 -0.24
N ARG A 35 4.63 15.84 0.23
CA ARG A 35 4.16 15.98 1.63
C ARG A 35 3.00 15.03 1.92
N SER A 36 2.01 14.95 1.03
CA SER A 36 0.87 14.03 1.19
C SER A 36 1.32 12.57 1.23
N GLN A 37 2.36 12.22 0.48
CA GLN A 37 2.92 10.87 0.48
C GLN A 37 3.53 10.52 1.86
N ILE A 38 4.27 11.44 2.48
CA ILE A 38 4.84 11.23 3.84
C ILE A 38 3.73 11.07 4.88
N LEU A 39 2.67 11.88 4.80
CA LEU A 39 1.50 11.73 5.67
C LEU A 39 0.81 10.37 5.48
N PHE A 40 0.69 9.90 4.23
CA PHE A 40 0.17 8.54 3.97
C PHE A 40 1.03 7.45 4.62
N ALA A 41 2.35 7.57 4.56
CA ALA A 41 3.26 6.63 5.21
C ALA A 41 3.06 6.60 6.74
N ILE A 42 2.97 7.76 7.38
CA ILE A 42 2.76 7.86 8.84
C ILE A 42 1.42 7.26 9.26
N VAL A 43 0.32 7.60 8.57
CA VAL A 43 -1.02 7.07 8.87
C VAL A 43 -1.07 5.55 8.66
N PHE A 44 -0.42 5.04 7.62
CA PHE A 44 -0.30 3.59 7.41
C PHE A 44 0.48 2.93 8.56
N THR A 45 1.63 3.47 8.94
CA THR A 45 2.42 2.90 10.06
C THR A 45 1.62 2.88 11.36
N ALA A 46 0.94 3.98 11.71
CA ALA A 46 0.15 4.08 12.94
C ALA A 46 -1.06 3.12 12.96
N ARG A 47 -1.76 2.94 11.83
CA ARG A 47 -2.94 2.06 11.74
C ARG A 47 -2.62 0.58 11.98
N TYR A 48 -1.37 0.18 11.76
CA TYR A 48 -1.02 -1.23 11.68
C TYR A 48 -0.02 -1.71 12.74
N LEU A 49 0.22 -0.89 13.78
CA LEU A 49 0.87 -1.32 15.03
C LEU A 49 0.17 -2.54 15.66
N ASP A 50 -1.12 -2.70 15.40
CA ASP A 50 -1.94 -3.85 15.82
C ASP A 50 -1.48 -5.20 15.22
N LEU A 51 -0.64 -5.19 14.17
CA LEU A 51 -0.11 -6.43 13.58
C LEU A 51 0.80 -7.20 14.55
N PHE A 52 1.44 -6.51 15.51
CA PHE A 52 2.33 -7.12 16.48
C PHE A 52 1.61 -7.60 17.74
N THR A 53 0.35 -7.18 17.95
CA THR A 53 -0.42 -7.48 19.15
C THR A 53 -1.48 -8.56 18.92
N THR A 54 -2.00 -8.71 17.70
CA THR A 54 -3.08 -9.67 17.41
C THR A 54 -2.75 -10.64 16.28
N PHE A 55 -2.45 -11.90 16.63
CA PHE A 55 -2.30 -12.99 15.66
C PHE A 55 -3.62 -13.76 15.53
N ILE A 56 -4.22 -13.74 14.33
CA ILE A 56 -5.51 -14.39 14.07
C ILE A 56 -5.33 -15.63 13.16
N SER A 57 -4.54 -15.52 12.09
CA SER A 57 -4.20 -16.65 11.21
C SER A 57 -3.03 -16.30 10.27
N PRO A 58 -2.30 -17.30 9.75
CA PRO A 58 -1.18 -17.07 8.83
C PRO A 58 -1.59 -16.31 7.56
N TYR A 59 -2.73 -16.66 6.95
CA TYR A 59 -3.26 -15.98 5.76
C TYR A 59 -3.51 -14.49 6.00
N ASN A 60 -4.16 -14.15 7.13
CA ASN A 60 -4.46 -12.76 7.48
C ASN A 60 -3.18 -11.95 7.76
N THR A 61 -2.17 -12.56 8.36
CA THR A 61 -0.88 -11.91 8.61
C THR A 61 -0.10 -11.71 7.31
N ILE A 62 0.01 -12.73 6.46
CA ILE A 62 0.74 -12.64 5.17
C ILE A 62 0.08 -11.61 4.24
N MET A 63 -1.25 -11.57 4.15
CA MET A 63 -1.95 -10.63 3.27
C MET A 63 -1.90 -9.20 3.78
N LYS A 64 -1.94 -9.01 5.11
CA LYS A 64 -1.64 -7.71 5.72
C LYS A 64 -0.20 -7.27 5.42
N VAL A 65 0.79 -8.17 5.48
CA VAL A 65 2.21 -7.82 5.23
C VAL A 65 2.48 -7.51 3.76
N LEU A 66 2.03 -8.37 2.84
CA LEU A 66 2.24 -8.18 1.39
C LEU A 66 1.67 -6.85 0.90
N LYS A 67 0.42 -6.53 1.28
CA LYS A 67 -0.18 -5.24 0.93
C LYS A 67 0.61 -4.04 1.45
N LYS A 68 1.15 -4.14 2.67
CA LYS A 68 1.93 -3.07 3.29
C LYS A 68 3.28 -2.88 2.60
N LEU A 69 3.96 -3.96 2.24
CA LEU A 69 5.23 -3.89 1.52
C LEU A 69 5.06 -3.27 0.14
N VAL A 70 4.03 -3.69 -0.61
CA VAL A 70 3.78 -3.12 -1.94
C VAL A 70 3.40 -1.63 -1.85
N GLN A 71 2.59 -1.24 -0.84
CA GLN A 71 2.23 0.16 -0.60
C GLN A 71 3.45 1.02 -0.22
N PHE A 72 4.32 0.51 0.65
CA PHE A 72 5.55 1.19 1.06
C PHE A 72 6.54 1.31 -0.11
N PHE A 73 6.71 0.25 -0.89
CA PHE A 73 7.53 0.26 -2.09
C PHE A 73 7.04 1.30 -3.12
N LEU A 74 5.72 1.39 -3.34
CA LEU A 74 5.12 2.39 -4.21
C LEU A 74 5.39 3.82 -3.71
N PHE A 75 5.30 4.06 -2.40
CA PHE A 75 5.66 5.33 -1.77
C PHE A 75 7.13 5.69 -2.02
N THR A 76 8.06 4.75 -1.80
CA THR A 76 9.50 4.96 -2.03
C THR A 76 9.80 5.23 -3.51
N LEU A 77 9.21 4.46 -4.43
CA LEU A 77 9.35 4.65 -5.87
C LEU A 77 8.86 6.04 -6.32
N LEU A 78 7.72 6.50 -5.81
CA LEU A 78 7.18 7.84 -6.06
C LEU A 78 8.06 8.97 -5.52
N MET A 79 8.85 8.71 -4.47
CA MET A 79 9.79 9.66 -3.91
C MET A 79 11.09 9.73 -4.73
N PHE A 80 11.61 8.59 -5.18
CA PHE A 80 12.80 8.51 -6.05
C PHE A 80 12.59 9.08 -7.45
N LEU A 81 11.39 8.98 -8.03
CA LEU A 81 11.07 9.55 -9.34
C LEU A 81 10.81 11.07 -9.33
N LYS A 82 10.85 11.71 -8.15
CA LYS A 82 10.62 13.15 -7.95
C LYS A 82 11.87 13.93 -7.57
N LEU A 83 12.91 13.24 -7.14
CA LEU A 83 14.28 13.76 -7.06
C LEU A 83 14.91 13.64 -8.45
#